data_AF-A0A914CS16-F1
#
_entry.id   AF-A0A914CS16-F1
#
_cell.length_a   1.000
_cell.length_b   1.000
_cell.length_c   1.000
_cell.angle_alpha   90.00
_cell.angle_beta   90.00
_cell.angle_gamma   90.00
#
_symmetry.space_group_name_H-M   'P 1'
#
loop_
_entity.id
_entity.type
_entity.pdbx_description
1 polymer ?
#
loop_
_entity_poly.entity_id
_entity_poly.type
_entity_poly.pdbx_seq_one_letter_code
_entity_poly.pdbx_strand_id
1 'polypeptide(L)'
;MVPLIFLFLTLFNYEVYGRERWTEAQASTWFQSQTYIMGSQYITSDAGNQLEMFQNDTFNPTLIDYELGLAESLGMTTMRIFLHDLAYSQDPTGFKSRLETLLQICSKHGIKPLLTIFDSCWNAFPKAGKQPEPRTGVMLSAWVQSPGVIALLDQTQWPRLQTYVKDVVGTYANDARVLGWDLWNEPDNSYNATQVTALEQLLPQVFDWARSVDPTQPLTSGVFHGVTGAVPMIQINNSDVVSFHNYDPASNFEGMVKTMQQFNRPIICTEYMARTRGSSFITHLPIGKQYNIGMINWGFVNGKTQNNYPWDSWQNPYTTYQPYLWFHEVFRNDGTPYMVEEAQVIKRLNGCPKGLKSTAASLKGLTCYNAYTTPLNSTDAAAACAKTYANLGIIGSAAQNADVMNYVSANFSSCDKFYIGLYQDAYGGYDWPMSGWTYDNSAYVNWKTGYPTNDTTAKCVVLNKDGTWTNQACSTPQCYICSY
;
A
#
# COMPACT_ATOMS: atom_id res chain seq x y z
N MET A 1 -73.87 -13.68 -19.54
CA MET A 1 -72.78 -14.55 -19.04
C MET A 1 -71.48 -14.06 -19.67
N VAL A 2 -70.64 -13.39 -18.87
CA VAL A 2 -69.30 -12.96 -19.27
C VAL A 2 -68.33 -13.97 -18.62
N PRO A 3 -67.42 -14.62 -19.37
CA PRO A 3 -66.51 -15.59 -18.75
C PRO A 3 -65.39 -14.82 -18.04
N LEU A 4 -65.25 -15.04 -16.73
CA LEU A 4 -64.04 -14.66 -16.01
C LEU A 4 -62.91 -15.59 -16.45
N ILE A 5 -61.90 -15.02 -17.10
CA ILE A 5 -60.62 -15.68 -17.35
C ILE A 5 -59.78 -15.48 -16.08
N PHE A 6 -59.56 -16.58 -15.33
CA PHE A 6 -58.61 -16.59 -14.24
C PHE A 6 -57.19 -16.66 -14.82
N LEU A 7 -56.45 -15.56 -14.69
CA LEU A 7 -55.03 -15.49 -15.00
C LEU A 7 -54.26 -16.13 -13.84
N PHE A 8 -53.77 -17.36 -14.01
CA PHE A 8 -52.81 -17.97 -13.10
C PHE A 8 -51.45 -17.29 -13.29
N LEU A 9 -51.10 -16.38 -12.37
CA LEU A 9 -49.74 -15.87 -12.22
C LEU A 9 -48.87 -16.98 -11.61
N THR A 10 -48.16 -17.72 -12.46
CA THR A 10 -47.04 -18.57 -12.02
C THR A 10 -45.92 -17.66 -11.53
N LEU A 11 -45.77 -17.57 -10.21
CA LEU A 11 -44.58 -17.01 -9.57
C LEU A 11 -43.39 -17.92 -9.90
N PHE A 12 -42.58 -17.54 -10.88
CA PHE A 12 -41.25 -18.11 -11.02
C PHE A 12 -40.44 -17.66 -9.80
N ASN A 13 -40.21 -18.60 -8.87
CA ASN A 13 -39.09 -18.47 -7.95
C ASN A 13 -37.82 -18.48 -8.80
N TYR A 14 -37.35 -17.31 -9.21
CA TYR A 14 -35.96 -17.16 -9.61
C TYR A 14 -35.16 -17.43 -8.34
N GLU A 15 -34.57 -18.63 -8.25
CA GLU A 15 -33.39 -18.79 -7.43
C GLU A 15 -32.39 -17.75 -7.94
N VAL A 16 -32.15 -16.72 -7.13
CA VAL A 16 -31.11 -15.74 -7.41
C VAL A 16 -29.80 -16.47 -7.20
N TYR A 17 -29.35 -17.17 -8.24
CA TYR A 17 -27.98 -17.66 -8.31
C TYR A 17 -27.08 -16.43 -8.23
N GLY A 18 -26.15 -16.42 -7.28
CA GLY A 18 -25.16 -15.36 -7.16
C GLY A 18 -24.40 -15.18 -8.47
N ARG A 19 -23.81 -14.01 -8.69
CA ARG A 19 -23.06 -13.79 -9.93
C ARG A 19 -21.96 -14.82 -10.10
N GLU A 20 -21.73 -15.26 -11.32
CA GLU A 20 -20.58 -16.09 -11.64
C GLU A 20 -19.26 -15.36 -11.34
N ARG A 21 -18.18 -16.13 -11.21
CA ARG A 21 -16.81 -15.57 -11.19
C ARG A 21 -16.60 -14.72 -12.44
N TRP A 22 -16.00 -13.55 -12.29
CA TRP A 22 -15.68 -12.69 -13.42
C TRP A 22 -14.84 -13.45 -14.45
N THR A 23 -15.17 -13.20 -15.72
CA THR A 23 -14.31 -13.55 -16.84
C THR A 23 -12.98 -12.79 -16.74
N GLU A 24 -11.93 -13.32 -17.38
CA GLU A 24 -10.62 -12.65 -17.46
C GLU A 24 -10.72 -11.23 -18.03
N ALA A 25 -11.64 -11.01 -18.99
CA ALA A 25 -11.91 -9.72 -19.60
C ALA A 25 -12.56 -8.73 -18.64
N GLN A 26 -13.54 -9.15 -17.84
CA GLN A 26 -14.16 -8.32 -16.80
C GLN A 26 -13.13 -7.90 -15.75
N ALA A 27 -12.33 -8.87 -15.26
CA ALA A 27 -11.27 -8.60 -14.31
C ALA A 27 -10.22 -7.63 -14.87
N SER A 28 -9.78 -7.85 -16.12
CA SER A 28 -8.81 -6.97 -16.80
C SER A 28 -9.35 -5.56 -17.00
N THR A 29 -10.62 -5.42 -17.39
CA THR A 29 -11.28 -4.11 -17.55
C THR A 29 -11.36 -3.38 -16.22
N TRP A 30 -11.77 -4.06 -15.15
CA TRP A 30 -11.79 -3.49 -13.81
C TRP A 30 -10.40 -3.02 -13.38
N PHE A 31 -9.37 -3.86 -13.56
CA PHE A 31 -8.01 -3.53 -13.12
C PHE A 31 -7.42 -2.34 -13.88
N GLN A 32 -7.62 -2.28 -15.21
CA GLN A 32 -7.16 -1.17 -16.04
C GLN A 32 -7.87 0.16 -15.73
N SER A 33 -9.08 0.10 -15.16
CA SER A 33 -9.80 1.30 -14.73
C SER A 33 -9.32 1.87 -13.39
N GLN A 34 -8.50 1.13 -12.64
CA GLN A 34 -7.97 1.63 -11.37
C GLN A 34 -6.76 2.54 -11.59
N THR A 35 -6.61 3.53 -10.71
CA THR A 35 -5.27 4.12 -10.49
C THR A 35 -4.35 3.01 -9.98
N TYR A 36 -3.05 3.08 -10.29
CA TYR A 36 -2.10 2.06 -9.85
C TYR A 36 -2.30 1.74 -8.37
N ILE A 37 -2.65 0.47 -8.10
CA ILE A 37 -3.01 -0.01 -6.76
C ILE A 37 -1.72 -0.08 -5.97
N MET A 38 -1.51 0.89 -5.09
CA MET A 38 -0.35 0.93 -4.21
C MET A 38 -0.75 1.47 -2.86
N GLY A 39 -0.43 0.75 -1.81
CA GLY A 39 -0.90 1.09 -0.48
C GLY A 39 -0.33 0.21 0.61
N SER A 40 -1.04 0.15 1.72
CA SER A 40 -0.61 -0.55 2.91
C SER A 40 -1.74 -1.31 3.57
N GLN A 41 -1.37 -2.28 4.39
CA GLN A 41 -2.21 -2.86 5.41
C GLN A 41 -2.53 -1.79 6.45
N TYR A 42 -3.80 -1.65 6.83
CA TYR A 42 -4.22 -0.60 7.75
C TYR A 42 -5.04 -1.12 8.93
N ILE A 43 -4.57 -0.70 10.09
CA ILE A 43 -5.22 -0.73 11.40
C ILE A 43 -4.80 0.56 12.10
N THR A 44 -5.70 1.20 12.84
CA THR A 44 -5.36 2.42 13.56
C THR A 44 -4.25 2.16 14.57
N SER A 45 -3.31 3.10 14.74
CA SER A 45 -2.16 2.87 15.63
C SER A 45 -2.54 2.69 17.11
N ASP A 46 -3.75 3.08 17.50
CA ASP A 46 -4.33 2.86 18.83
C ASP A 46 -5.10 1.54 18.99
N ALA A 47 -5.14 0.69 17.96
CA ALA A 47 -5.77 -0.63 17.98
C ALA A 47 -4.72 -1.75 17.83
N GLY A 48 -4.80 -2.77 18.68
CA GLY A 48 -3.93 -3.95 18.64
C GLY A 48 -4.41 -5.04 17.68
N ASN A 49 -5.68 -4.98 17.27
CA ASN A 49 -6.30 -5.89 16.32
C ASN A 49 -7.56 -5.27 15.67
N GLN A 50 -8.06 -5.93 14.63
CA GLN A 50 -9.22 -5.51 13.86
C GLN A 50 -10.54 -5.53 14.65
N LEU A 51 -10.64 -6.32 15.71
CA LEU A 51 -11.79 -6.28 16.62
C LEU A 51 -11.80 -4.97 17.41
N GLU A 52 -10.65 -4.58 17.99
CA GLU A 52 -10.49 -3.33 18.73
C GLU A 52 -10.77 -2.12 17.83
N MET A 53 -10.26 -2.10 16.61
CA MET A 53 -10.46 -0.96 15.70
C MET A 53 -11.95 -0.67 15.44
N PHE A 54 -12.80 -1.70 15.32
CA PHE A 54 -14.20 -1.56 14.90
C PHE A 54 -15.23 -1.63 16.04
N GLN A 55 -14.80 -1.72 17.30
CA GLN A 55 -15.70 -1.65 18.45
C GLN A 55 -16.14 -0.21 18.75
N ASN A 56 -17.35 -0.07 19.32
CA ASN A 56 -17.93 1.23 19.61
C ASN A 56 -17.05 2.11 20.53
N ASP A 57 -16.45 1.50 21.54
CA ASP A 57 -15.72 2.23 22.58
C ASP A 57 -14.31 2.67 22.15
N THR A 58 -13.81 2.14 21.03
CA THR A 58 -12.42 2.27 20.57
C THR A 58 -12.29 2.76 19.13
N PHE A 59 -13.38 2.80 18.35
CA PHE A 59 -13.34 3.34 16.99
C PHE A 59 -12.99 4.84 17.01
N ASN A 60 -11.88 5.19 16.37
CA ASN A 60 -11.29 6.53 16.43
C ASN A 60 -11.24 7.21 15.05
N PRO A 61 -12.33 7.85 14.59
CA PRO A 61 -12.37 8.45 13.26
C PRO A 61 -11.39 9.62 13.09
N THR A 62 -11.05 10.34 14.16
CA THR A 62 -10.08 11.44 14.11
C THR A 62 -8.67 10.93 13.82
N LEU A 63 -8.27 9.83 14.45
CA LEU A 63 -6.97 9.22 14.17
C LEU A 63 -6.95 8.54 12.80
N ILE A 64 -8.04 7.89 12.39
CA ILE A 64 -8.19 7.36 11.02
C ILE A 64 -7.96 8.46 9.98
N ASP A 65 -8.59 9.62 10.14
CA ASP A 65 -8.42 10.77 9.24
C ASP A 65 -6.97 11.24 9.17
N TYR A 66 -6.31 11.37 10.32
CA TYR A 66 -4.91 11.75 10.37
C TYR A 66 -4.01 10.76 9.63
N GLU A 67 -4.15 9.46 9.92
CA GLU A 67 -3.28 8.42 9.36
C GLU A 67 -3.55 8.20 7.86
N LEU A 68 -4.80 8.24 7.41
CA LEU A 68 -5.12 8.21 5.98
C LEU A 68 -4.62 9.48 5.26
N GLY A 69 -4.50 10.61 5.94
CA GLY A 69 -3.79 11.79 5.44
C GLY A 69 -2.30 11.55 5.22
N LEU A 70 -1.64 10.75 6.05
CA LEU A 70 -0.24 10.33 5.82
C LEU A 70 -0.13 9.47 4.56
N ALA A 71 -1.10 8.58 4.33
CA ALA A 71 -1.14 7.75 3.14
C ALA A 71 -1.30 8.57 1.85
N GLU A 72 -2.23 9.52 1.87
CA GLU A 72 -2.41 10.50 0.79
C GLU A 72 -1.11 11.27 0.51
N SER A 73 -0.36 11.65 1.56
CA SER A 73 0.90 12.40 1.41
C SER A 73 2.01 11.62 0.68
N LEU A 74 1.99 10.29 0.75
CA LEU A 74 2.84 9.38 -0.01
C LEU A 74 2.26 9.01 -1.37
N GLY A 75 1.02 9.42 -1.64
CA GLY A 75 0.28 9.11 -2.86
C GLY A 75 -0.36 7.73 -2.87
N MET A 76 -0.46 7.02 -1.74
CA MET A 76 -1.11 5.70 -1.68
C MET A 76 -2.58 5.80 -2.10
N THR A 77 -3.06 4.80 -2.84
CA THR A 77 -4.39 4.76 -3.46
C THR A 77 -5.33 3.74 -2.83
N THR A 78 -4.79 2.85 -2.00
CA THR A 78 -5.54 1.78 -1.34
C THR A 78 -5.05 1.59 0.09
N MET A 79 -5.94 1.08 0.93
CA MET A 79 -5.62 0.49 2.22
C MET A 79 -6.29 -0.87 2.33
N ARG A 80 -5.56 -1.91 2.72
CA ARG A 80 -6.14 -3.21 3.02
C ARG A 80 -6.55 -3.23 4.48
N ILE A 81 -7.85 -3.30 4.75
CA ILE A 81 -8.43 -3.07 6.09
C ILE A 81 -9.18 -4.32 6.53
N PHE A 82 -8.84 -4.83 7.71
CA PHE A 82 -9.44 -6.06 8.22
C PHE A 82 -10.70 -5.74 9.00
N LEU A 83 -11.74 -6.51 8.71
CA LEU A 83 -13.00 -6.52 9.42
C LEU A 83 -13.02 -7.73 10.38
N HIS A 84 -14.01 -7.78 11.28
CA HIS A 84 -14.13 -8.89 12.21
C HIS A 84 -15.60 -9.29 12.45
N ASP A 85 -15.87 -10.58 12.33
CA ASP A 85 -17.20 -11.17 12.56
C ASP A 85 -17.79 -10.89 13.95
N LEU A 86 -16.96 -10.82 15.00
CA LEU A 86 -17.40 -10.54 16.36
C LEU A 86 -17.73 -9.06 16.58
N ALA A 87 -17.00 -8.13 15.95
CA ALA A 87 -17.33 -6.70 16.01
C ALA A 87 -18.71 -6.46 15.40
N TYR A 88 -18.99 -7.11 14.26
CA TYR A 88 -20.29 -7.13 13.63
C TYR A 88 -21.34 -7.81 14.52
N SER A 89 -21.07 -9.01 15.05
CA SER A 89 -22.06 -9.78 15.82
C SER A 89 -22.52 -9.08 17.10
N GLN A 90 -21.66 -8.24 17.71
CA GLN A 90 -22.02 -7.44 18.89
C GLN A 90 -22.97 -6.29 18.57
N ASP A 91 -22.78 -5.64 17.41
CA ASP A 91 -23.48 -4.42 17.03
C ASP A 91 -23.51 -4.28 15.49
N PRO A 92 -24.37 -5.02 14.78
CA PRO A 92 -24.39 -5.01 13.31
C PRO A 92 -24.64 -3.62 12.72
N THR A 93 -25.55 -2.85 13.35
CA THR A 93 -25.94 -1.52 12.85
C THR A 93 -24.82 -0.51 13.08
N GLY A 94 -24.27 -0.43 14.30
CA GLY A 94 -23.18 0.49 14.57
C GLY A 94 -21.88 0.07 13.89
N PHE A 95 -21.61 -1.23 13.72
CA PHE A 95 -20.45 -1.71 12.94
C PHE A 95 -20.52 -1.17 11.50
N LYS A 96 -21.68 -1.28 10.84
CA LYS A 96 -21.88 -0.72 9.51
C LYS A 96 -21.79 0.81 9.53
N SER A 97 -22.31 1.50 10.55
CA SER A 97 -22.14 2.96 10.67
C SER A 97 -20.66 3.40 10.79
N ARG A 98 -19.84 2.61 11.50
CA ARG A 98 -18.39 2.86 11.64
C ARG A 98 -17.65 2.58 10.34
N LEU A 99 -18.01 1.49 9.64
CA LEU A 99 -17.49 1.20 8.29
C LEU A 99 -17.87 2.30 7.28
N GLU A 100 -19.10 2.81 7.31
CA GLU A 100 -19.50 3.96 6.48
C GLU A 100 -18.65 5.20 6.79
N THR A 101 -18.40 5.49 8.07
CA THR A 101 -17.54 6.60 8.48
C THR A 101 -16.11 6.41 7.94
N LEU A 102 -15.55 5.21 8.07
CA LEU A 102 -14.25 4.87 7.49
C LEU A 102 -14.24 5.07 5.96
N LEU A 103 -15.26 4.62 5.24
CA LEU A 103 -15.36 4.79 3.78
C LEU A 103 -15.44 6.26 3.37
N GLN A 104 -16.11 7.11 4.16
CA GLN A 104 -16.12 8.56 3.94
C GLN A 104 -14.72 9.17 4.09
N ILE A 105 -13.97 8.75 5.12
CA ILE A 105 -12.61 9.24 5.35
C ILE A 105 -11.65 8.72 4.26
N CYS A 106 -11.74 7.43 3.88
CA CYS A 106 -11.01 6.89 2.73
C CYS A 106 -11.28 7.71 1.46
N SER A 107 -12.54 8.01 1.16
CA SER A 107 -12.92 8.81 -0.01
C SER A 107 -12.37 10.23 0.05
N LYS A 108 -12.32 10.85 1.24
CA LYS A 108 -11.72 12.19 1.45
C LYS A 108 -10.24 12.21 1.05
N HIS A 109 -9.52 11.13 1.33
CA HIS A 109 -8.09 10.98 1.03
C HIS A 109 -7.80 10.31 -0.33
N GLY A 110 -8.81 10.09 -1.17
CA GLY A 110 -8.63 9.45 -2.47
C GLY A 110 -8.25 7.97 -2.40
N ILE A 111 -8.56 7.31 -1.28
CA ILE A 111 -8.23 5.91 -1.01
C ILE A 111 -9.46 5.04 -1.28
N LYS A 112 -9.27 3.94 -2.01
CA LYS A 112 -10.26 2.88 -2.11
C LYS A 112 -9.82 1.67 -1.30
N PRO A 113 -10.50 1.26 -0.21
CA PRO A 113 -10.01 0.16 0.60
C PRO A 113 -10.29 -1.21 -0.03
N LEU A 114 -9.34 -2.13 0.15
CA LEU A 114 -9.54 -3.56 -0.01
C LEU A 114 -9.99 -4.12 1.36
N LEU A 115 -11.25 -4.52 1.48
CA LEU A 115 -11.81 -4.93 2.77
C LEU A 115 -11.60 -6.44 2.98
N THR A 116 -10.93 -6.81 4.06
CA THR A 116 -10.64 -8.20 4.41
C THR A 116 -11.68 -8.76 5.38
N ILE A 117 -12.37 -9.83 4.98
CA ILE A 117 -13.53 -10.38 5.72
C ILE A 117 -13.11 -11.29 6.88
N PHE A 118 -12.18 -12.22 6.60
CA PHE A 118 -11.69 -13.24 7.52
C PHE A 118 -10.15 -13.30 7.54
N ASP A 119 -9.58 -13.86 8.60
CA ASP A 119 -8.18 -13.97 8.91
C ASP A 119 -7.85 -15.17 9.81
N SER A 120 -6.81 -15.92 9.45
CA SER A 120 -6.33 -17.11 10.17
C SER A 120 -5.08 -16.85 11.04
N CYS A 121 -4.61 -15.61 11.17
CA CYS A 121 -3.34 -15.34 11.86
C CYS A 121 -3.45 -15.22 13.40
N TRP A 122 -2.36 -15.61 14.09
CA TRP A 122 -2.12 -15.37 15.51
C TRP A 122 -3.13 -16.01 16.48
N ASN A 123 -3.81 -15.22 17.32
CA ASN A 123 -4.58 -15.77 18.44
C ASN A 123 -5.92 -16.37 17.97
N ALA A 124 -6.04 -17.69 18.07
CA ALA A 124 -7.18 -18.45 17.54
C ALA A 124 -8.50 -18.36 18.33
N PHE A 125 -8.48 -17.72 19.50
CA PHE A 125 -9.62 -17.63 20.41
C PHE A 125 -10.03 -16.15 20.63
N PRO A 126 -10.51 -15.45 19.59
CA PRO A 126 -10.99 -14.08 19.72
C PRO A 126 -12.12 -13.99 20.74
N LYS A 127 -12.17 -12.89 21.48
CA LYS A 127 -13.25 -12.58 22.42
C LYS A 127 -13.70 -11.15 22.22
N ALA A 128 -15.00 -10.98 22.17
CA ALA A 128 -15.63 -9.67 22.11
C ALA A 128 -15.47 -8.90 23.44
N GLY A 129 -15.65 -7.58 23.42
CA GLY A 129 -15.36 -6.68 24.55
C GLY A 129 -13.94 -6.11 24.51
N LYS A 130 -13.44 -5.61 25.66
CA LYS A 130 -12.11 -4.99 25.75
C LYS A 130 -11.01 -5.98 25.31
N GLN A 131 -10.16 -5.53 24.38
CA GLN A 131 -9.05 -6.32 23.88
C GLN A 131 -7.83 -6.30 24.82
N PRO A 132 -7.00 -7.37 24.83
CA PRO A 132 -5.82 -7.42 25.67
C PRO A 132 -4.78 -6.38 25.24
N GLU A 133 -4.03 -5.83 26.20
CA GLU A 133 -2.89 -5.00 25.88
C GLU A 133 -1.79 -5.82 25.19
N PRO A 134 -1.14 -5.28 24.16
CA PRO A 134 0.00 -5.92 23.52
C PRO A 134 1.11 -6.23 24.52
N ARG A 135 1.78 -7.37 24.36
CA ARG A 135 3.00 -7.67 25.10
C ARG A 135 4.12 -6.75 24.58
N THR A 136 4.71 -5.96 25.46
CA THR A 136 5.80 -5.04 25.11
C THR A 136 6.92 -5.75 24.38
N GLY A 137 7.33 -5.22 23.23
CA GLY A 137 8.45 -5.77 22.45
C GLY A 137 8.08 -6.99 21.62
N VAL A 138 6.79 -7.32 21.46
CA VAL A 138 6.33 -8.50 20.70
C VAL A 138 5.28 -8.12 19.66
N MET A 139 5.65 -8.25 18.38
CA MET A 139 4.80 -7.97 17.23
C MET A 139 3.51 -8.77 17.26
N LEU A 140 2.38 -8.12 16.93
CA LEU A 140 1.05 -8.70 16.77
C LEU A 140 0.59 -9.59 17.93
N SER A 141 1.12 -9.36 19.13
CA SER A 141 0.81 -10.16 20.31
C SER A 141 -0.66 -10.08 20.76
N ALA A 142 -1.37 -9.02 20.35
CA ALA A 142 -2.80 -8.83 20.57
C ALA A 142 -3.68 -9.17 19.35
N TRP A 143 -3.10 -9.56 18.21
CA TRP A 143 -3.84 -9.85 16.98
C TRP A 143 -4.66 -11.14 17.11
N VAL A 144 -5.88 -11.17 16.59
CA VAL A 144 -6.83 -12.28 16.76
C VAL A 144 -7.40 -12.76 15.43
N GLN A 145 -7.75 -14.05 15.33
CA GLN A 145 -8.38 -14.63 14.14
C GLN A 145 -9.84 -14.21 13.96
N SER A 146 -10.33 -14.24 12.72
CA SER A 146 -11.75 -14.13 12.37
C SER A 146 -12.09 -15.07 11.21
N PRO A 147 -12.98 -16.06 11.33
CA PRO A 147 -13.52 -16.53 12.59
C PRO A 147 -12.43 -17.13 13.48
N GLY A 148 -12.67 -17.14 14.78
CA GLY A 148 -11.87 -17.97 15.68
C GLY A 148 -12.02 -19.47 15.39
N VAL A 149 -11.07 -20.28 15.85
CA VAL A 149 -11.01 -21.73 15.60
C VAL A 149 -12.29 -22.48 16.00
N ILE A 150 -12.99 -22.04 17.04
CA ILE A 150 -14.26 -22.66 17.45
C ILE A 150 -15.30 -22.56 16.34
N ALA A 151 -15.45 -21.38 15.73
CA ALA A 151 -16.43 -21.18 14.67
C ALA A 151 -15.98 -21.68 13.30
N LEU A 152 -14.66 -21.83 13.09
CA LEU A 152 -14.14 -22.58 11.95
C LEU A 152 -14.57 -24.06 12.02
N LEU A 153 -14.39 -24.70 13.18
CA LEU A 153 -14.59 -26.14 13.35
C LEU A 153 -16.05 -26.54 13.60
N ASP A 154 -16.85 -25.68 14.22
CA ASP A 154 -18.26 -25.93 14.51
C ASP A 154 -19.15 -25.39 13.37
N GLN A 155 -19.62 -26.30 12.50
CA GLN A 155 -20.50 -25.96 11.38
C GLN A 155 -21.81 -25.29 11.81
N THR A 156 -22.26 -25.47 13.05
CA THR A 156 -23.45 -24.77 13.57
C THR A 156 -23.24 -23.25 13.69
N GLN A 157 -21.97 -22.80 13.67
CA GLN A 157 -21.59 -21.39 13.64
C GLN A 157 -21.54 -20.81 12.22
N TRP A 158 -21.56 -21.62 11.16
CA TRP A 158 -21.44 -21.10 9.80
C TRP A 158 -22.60 -20.19 9.36
N PRO A 159 -23.87 -20.41 9.78
CA PRO A 159 -24.97 -19.49 9.48
C PRO A 159 -24.74 -18.04 9.96
N ARG A 160 -24.08 -17.83 11.11
CA ARG A 160 -23.76 -16.47 11.58
C ARG A 160 -22.64 -15.83 10.75
N LEU A 161 -21.67 -16.62 10.27
CA LEU A 161 -20.62 -16.15 9.36
C LEU A 161 -21.21 -15.79 8.00
N GLN A 162 -22.12 -16.62 7.46
CA GLN A 162 -22.88 -16.32 6.25
C GLN A 162 -23.66 -15.01 6.37
N THR A 163 -24.35 -14.82 7.50
CA THR A 163 -25.10 -13.59 7.76
C THR A 163 -24.18 -12.37 7.76
N TYR A 164 -23.04 -12.45 8.43
CA TYR A 164 -22.02 -11.39 8.43
C TYR A 164 -21.52 -11.06 7.02
N VAL A 165 -21.09 -12.07 6.25
CA VAL A 165 -20.58 -11.90 4.89
C VAL A 165 -21.64 -11.24 4.00
N LYS A 166 -22.86 -11.79 3.97
CA LYS A 166 -23.93 -11.29 3.10
C LYS A 166 -24.39 -9.89 3.49
N ASP A 167 -24.51 -9.59 4.77
CA ASP A 167 -24.97 -8.26 5.21
C ASP A 167 -23.91 -7.19 4.94
N VAL A 168 -22.64 -7.46 5.26
CA VAL A 168 -21.56 -6.47 5.04
C VAL A 168 -21.28 -6.28 3.54
N VAL A 169 -21.03 -7.36 2.80
CA VAL A 169 -20.77 -7.25 1.35
C VAL A 169 -22.00 -6.69 0.63
N GLY A 170 -23.20 -7.14 0.99
CA GLY A 170 -24.45 -6.70 0.37
C GLY A 170 -24.79 -5.24 0.63
N THR A 171 -24.52 -4.72 1.85
CA THR A 171 -24.74 -3.30 2.18
C THR A 171 -23.90 -2.39 1.27
N TYR A 172 -22.68 -2.80 0.91
CA TYR A 172 -21.74 -2.00 0.11
C TYR A 172 -21.51 -2.54 -1.31
N ALA A 173 -22.40 -3.42 -1.80
CA ALA A 173 -22.23 -4.16 -3.05
C ALA A 173 -22.03 -3.24 -4.28
N ASN A 174 -22.62 -2.05 -4.27
CA ASN A 174 -22.54 -1.07 -5.36
C ASN A 174 -21.73 0.19 -4.98
N ASP A 175 -21.01 0.16 -3.85
CA ASP A 175 -20.25 1.31 -3.38
C ASP A 175 -18.92 1.45 -4.13
N ALA A 176 -18.82 2.47 -4.98
CA ALA A 176 -17.63 2.74 -5.78
C ALA A 176 -16.38 3.14 -4.96
N ARG A 177 -16.55 3.43 -3.66
CA ARG A 177 -15.43 3.71 -2.73
C ARG A 177 -14.65 2.43 -2.42
N VAL A 178 -15.28 1.26 -2.41
CA VAL A 178 -14.62 -0.02 -2.12
C VAL A 178 -13.80 -0.49 -3.33
N LEU A 179 -12.53 -0.85 -3.13
CA LEU A 179 -11.67 -1.39 -4.19
C LEU A 179 -12.08 -2.83 -4.54
N GLY A 180 -12.26 -3.66 -3.51
CA GLY A 180 -12.51 -5.08 -3.62
C GLY A 180 -12.73 -5.72 -2.26
N TRP A 181 -13.00 -7.03 -2.28
CA TRP A 181 -13.21 -7.85 -1.10
C TRP A 181 -12.17 -8.95 -1.03
N ASP A 182 -11.31 -8.91 -0.02
CA ASP A 182 -10.41 -10.01 0.32
C ASP A 182 -11.12 -10.93 1.31
N LEU A 183 -11.61 -12.06 0.83
CA LEU A 183 -12.54 -12.88 1.60
C LEU A 183 -11.87 -13.65 2.73
N TRP A 184 -10.56 -13.92 2.63
CA TRP A 184 -9.84 -14.63 3.67
C TRP A 184 -8.34 -14.39 3.59
N ASN A 185 -7.77 -13.86 4.67
CA ASN A 185 -6.35 -13.69 4.87
C ASN A 185 -5.68 -14.98 5.33
N GLU A 186 -4.70 -15.46 4.54
CA GLU A 186 -3.84 -16.61 4.84
C GLU A 186 -4.59 -17.83 5.41
N PRO A 187 -5.61 -18.33 4.69
CA PRO A 187 -6.63 -19.23 5.25
C PRO A 187 -6.07 -20.49 5.94
N ASP A 188 -4.89 -20.99 5.57
CA ASP A 188 -4.23 -22.18 6.12
C ASP A 188 -2.98 -21.91 6.99
N ASN A 189 -2.68 -20.64 7.32
CA ASN A 189 -1.48 -20.32 8.09
C ASN A 189 -1.50 -20.95 9.49
N SER A 190 -0.49 -21.79 9.77
CA SER A 190 -0.29 -22.46 11.05
C SER A 190 -1.44 -23.38 11.49
N TYR A 191 -2.29 -23.82 10.56
CA TYR A 191 -3.40 -24.72 10.82
C TYR A 191 -2.97 -26.19 10.85
N ASN A 192 -3.60 -26.98 11.73
CA ASN A 192 -3.48 -28.43 11.71
C ASN A 192 -4.42 -29.06 10.67
N ALA A 193 -4.27 -30.37 10.41
CA ALA A 193 -5.03 -31.07 9.37
C ALA A 193 -6.56 -30.96 9.53
N THR A 194 -7.07 -30.95 10.77
CA THR A 194 -8.51 -30.80 11.03
C THR A 194 -9.00 -29.40 10.66
N GLN A 195 -8.23 -28.37 11.00
CA GLN A 195 -8.55 -26.98 10.64
C GLN A 195 -8.49 -26.77 9.12
N VAL A 196 -7.49 -27.34 8.44
CA VAL A 196 -7.40 -27.31 6.97
C VAL A 196 -8.59 -27.99 6.32
N THR A 197 -9.03 -29.15 6.84
CA THR A 197 -10.22 -29.86 6.30
C THR A 197 -11.50 -29.04 6.45
N ALA A 198 -11.69 -28.37 7.59
CA ALA A 198 -12.84 -27.49 7.80
C ALA A 198 -12.80 -26.26 6.88
N LEU A 199 -11.61 -25.69 6.69
CA LEU A 199 -11.37 -24.56 5.80
C LEU A 199 -11.64 -24.89 4.34
N GLU A 200 -11.20 -26.05 3.84
CA GLU A 200 -11.47 -26.50 2.46
C GLU A 200 -12.97 -26.58 2.16
N GLN A 201 -13.81 -26.82 3.17
CA GLN A 201 -15.28 -26.81 3.04
C GLN A 201 -15.86 -25.40 3.15
N LEU A 202 -15.33 -24.57 4.05
CA LEU A 202 -15.90 -23.26 4.35
C LEU A 202 -15.48 -22.18 3.34
N LEU A 203 -14.23 -22.17 2.89
CA LEU A 203 -13.71 -21.13 2.00
C LEU A 203 -14.51 -21.00 0.68
N PRO A 204 -14.86 -22.09 -0.05
CA PRO A 204 -15.73 -21.98 -1.22
C PRO A 204 -17.10 -21.36 -0.89
N GLN A 205 -17.69 -21.71 0.25
CA GLN A 205 -18.96 -21.15 0.68
C GLN A 205 -18.87 -19.66 0.96
N VAL A 206 -17.77 -19.15 1.51
CA VAL A 206 -17.57 -17.70 1.71
C VAL A 206 -17.58 -16.95 0.38
N PHE A 207 -16.92 -17.51 -0.65
CA PHE A 207 -17.01 -16.97 -2.01
C PHE A 207 -18.44 -16.99 -2.52
N ASP A 208 -19.19 -18.09 -2.36
CA ASP A 208 -20.58 -18.19 -2.79
C ASP A 208 -21.51 -17.22 -2.05
N TRP A 209 -21.30 -17.02 -0.75
CA TRP A 209 -22.05 -16.05 0.05
C TRP A 209 -21.82 -14.62 -0.44
N ALA A 210 -20.56 -14.23 -0.66
CA ALA A 210 -20.22 -12.92 -1.20
C ALA A 210 -20.77 -12.73 -2.63
N ARG A 211 -20.69 -13.74 -3.50
CA ARG A 211 -21.29 -13.69 -4.85
C ARG A 211 -22.81 -13.60 -4.84
N SER A 212 -23.47 -14.19 -3.84
CA SER A 212 -24.95 -14.21 -3.72
C SER A 212 -25.57 -12.84 -3.51
N VAL A 213 -24.77 -11.82 -3.17
CA VAL A 213 -25.20 -10.43 -3.02
C VAL A 213 -24.69 -9.51 -4.13
N ASP A 214 -24.13 -10.11 -5.19
CA ASP A 214 -23.74 -9.46 -6.46
C ASP A 214 -22.93 -8.15 -6.32
N PRO A 215 -21.77 -8.16 -5.63
CA PRO A 215 -20.93 -6.98 -5.52
C PRO A 215 -20.30 -6.62 -6.87
N THR A 216 -20.27 -5.32 -7.18
CA THR A 216 -19.63 -4.76 -8.39
C THR A 216 -18.11 -4.71 -8.27
N GLN A 217 -17.55 -4.98 -7.10
CA GLN A 217 -16.11 -5.08 -6.85
C GLN A 217 -15.63 -6.55 -6.95
N PRO A 218 -14.34 -6.79 -7.26
CA PRO A 218 -13.82 -8.15 -7.34
C PRO A 218 -13.73 -8.82 -5.96
N LEU A 219 -13.87 -10.14 -5.97
CA LEU A 219 -13.55 -11.01 -4.84
C LEU A 219 -12.14 -11.58 -5.00
N THR A 220 -11.38 -11.67 -3.91
CA THR A 220 -10.06 -12.29 -3.88
C THR A 220 -9.78 -13.01 -2.57
N SER A 221 -8.73 -13.84 -2.54
CA SER A 221 -8.11 -14.35 -1.30
C SER A 221 -6.65 -14.66 -1.59
N GLY A 222 -5.74 -14.10 -0.77
CA GLY A 222 -4.30 -14.11 -1.01
C GLY A 222 -3.62 -15.46 -0.74
N VAL A 223 -2.93 -16.02 -1.75
CA VAL A 223 -2.10 -17.22 -1.55
C VAL A 223 -0.77 -16.85 -0.89
N PHE A 224 -0.37 -17.57 0.16
CA PHE A 224 0.89 -17.30 0.88
C PHE A 224 1.95 -18.38 0.65
N HIS A 225 1.60 -19.66 0.81
CA HIS A 225 2.54 -20.79 0.76
C HIS A 225 2.76 -21.38 -0.65
N GLY A 226 2.67 -20.55 -1.69
CA GLY A 226 2.76 -20.99 -3.09
C GLY A 226 1.41 -21.41 -3.68
N VAL A 227 1.44 -22.15 -4.79
CA VAL A 227 0.26 -22.54 -5.58
C VAL A 227 -0.03 -24.04 -5.55
N THR A 228 0.59 -24.78 -4.63
CA THR A 228 0.43 -26.23 -4.49
C THR A 228 -0.53 -26.56 -3.35
N GLY A 229 -1.47 -27.48 -3.60
CA GLY A 229 -2.44 -27.95 -2.60
C GLY A 229 -3.85 -27.44 -2.86
N ALA A 230 -4.81 -27.95 -2.08
CA ALA A 230 -6.23 -27.66 -2.28
C ALA A 230 -6.59 -26.21 -1.93
N VAL A 231 -6.12 -25.69 -0.79
CA VAL A 231 -6.46 -24.33 -0.33
C VAL A 231 -6.00 -23.24 -1.32
N PRO A 232 -4.73 -23.17 -1.77
CA PRO A 232 -4.32 -22.19 -2.77
C PRO A 232 -5.12 -22.30 -4.07
N MET A 233 -5.46 -23.53 -4.50
CA MET A 233 -6.27 -23.72 -5.70
C MET A 233 -7.73 -23.31 -5.51
N ILE A 234 -8.31 -23.48 -4.33
CA ILE A 234 -9.64 -22.91 -4.00
C ILE A 234 -9.59 -21.39 -4.12
N GLN A 235 -8.57 -20.74 -3.52
CA GLN A 235 -8.38 -19.29 -3.60
C GLN A 235 -8.27 -18.82 -5.06
N ILE A 236 -7.36 -19.41 -5.83
CA ILE A 236 -7.10 -19.04 -7.23
C ILE A 236 -8.32 -19.30 -8.12
N ASN A 237 -8.99 -20.43 -7.96
CA ASN A 237 -10.12 -20.81 -8.82
C ASN A 237 -11.40 -20.02 -8.53
N ASN A 238 -11.51 -19.40 -7.35
CA ASN A 238 -12.66 -18.61 -6.97
C ASN A 238 -12.44 -17.09 -7.09
N SER A 239 -11.20 -16.62 -7.07
CA SER A 239 -10.93 -15.17 -7.06
C SER A 239 -11.13 -14.51 -8.44
N ASP A 240 -11.83 -13.38 -8.49
CA ASP A 240 -12.03 -12.60 -9.72
C ASP A 240 -10.70 -12.04 -10.24
N VAL A 241 -9.86 -11.55 -9.31
CA VAL A 241 -8.46 -11.17 -9.51
C VAL A 241 -7.59 -12.09 -8.66
N VAL A 242 -6.35 -12.39 -9.06
CA VAL A 242 -5.48 -13.25 -8.25
C VAL A 242 -4.66 -12.40 -7.30
N SER A 243 -4.53 -12.84 -6.05
CA SER A 243 -3.69 -12.16 -5.06
C SER A 243 -2.75 -13.11 -4.33
N PHE A 244 -1.63 -12.58 -3.86
CA PHE A 244 -0.62 -13.36 -3.14
C PHE A 244 0.14 -12.53 -2.12
N HIS A 245 0.79 -13.21 -1.17
CA HIS A 245 1.69 -12.60 -0.19
C HIS A 245 3.13 -13.00 -0.48
N ASN A 246 4.08 -12.11 -0.20
CA ASN A 246 5.50 -12.42 -0.32
C ASN A 246 6.37 -11.57 0.61
N TYR A 247 7.07 -12.24 1.53
CA TYR A 247 7.97 -11.61 2.49
C TYR A 247 9.44 -11.98 2.25
N ASP A 248 9.75 -12.46 1.05
CA ASP A 248 11.06 -12.98 0.67
C ASP A 248 11.85 -11.96 -0.19
N PRO A 249 13.15 -12.21 -0.44
CA PRO A 249 13.95 -11.34 -1.30
C PRO A 249 13.34 -11.11 -2.68
N ALA A 250 13.69 -9.99 -3.30
CA ALA A 250 13.11 -9.52 -4.56
C ALA A 250 13.14 -10.54 -5.72
N SER A 251 14.16 -11.41 -5.79
CA SER A 251 14.23 -12.49 -6.80
C SER A 251 13.14 -13.56 -6.61
N ASN A 252 12.80 -13.87 -5.36
CA ASN A 252 11.70 -14.78 -5.05
C ASN A 252 10.35 -14.12 -5.38
N PHE A 253 10.17 -12.85 -4.99
CA PHE A 253 8.99 -12.06 -5.34
C PHE A 253 8.72 -12.06 -6.86
N GLU A 254 9.75 -11.79 -7.68
CA GLU A 254 9.62 -11.81 -9.13
C GLU A 254 9.27 -13.21 -9.67
N GLY A 255 9.81 -14.27 -9.06
CA GLY A 255 9.43 -15.66 -9.38
C GLY A 255 7.96 -15.95 -9.07
N MET A 256 7.44 -15.45 -7.94
CA MET A 256 6.04 -15.57 -7.57
C MET A 256 5.14 -14.80 -8.55
N VAL A 257 5.52 -13.59 -8.95
CA VAL A 257 4.82 -12.82 -10.00
C VAL A 257 4.70 -13.63 -11.29
N LYS A 258 5.80 -14.23 -11.77
CA LYS A 258 5.80 -15.06 -12.99
C LYS A 258 4.94 -16.32 -12.85
N THR A 259 4.86 -16.89 -11.66
CA THR A 259 3.95 -18.00 -11.36
C THR A 259 2.49 -17.55 -11.48
N MET A 260 2.15 -16.41 -10.85
CA MET A 260 0.77 -15.90 -10.86
C MET A 260 0.28 -15.48 -12.25
N GLN A 261 1.17 -15.03 -13.13
CA GLN A 261 0.84 -14.68 -14.51
C GLN A 261 0.24 -15.84 -15.31
N GLN A 262 0.49 -17.10 -14.92
CA GLN A 262 -0.05 -18.28 -15.60
C GLN A 262 -1.58 -18.40 -15.47
N PHE A 263 -2.19 -17.68 -14.53
CA PHE A 263 -3.64 -17.70 -14.30
C PHE A 263 -4.41 -16.65 -15.14
N ASN A 264 -3.72 -15.90 -16.00
CA ASN A 264 -4.31 -14.94 -16.96
C ASN A 264 -5.30 -13.94 -16.35
N ARG A 265 -5.02 -13.50 -15.12
CA ARG A 265 -5.84 -12.54 -14.37
C ARG A 265 -4.98 -11.42 -13.80
N PRO A 266 -5.58 -10.25 -13.54
CA PRO A 266 -4.89 -9.19 -12.81
C PRO A 266 -4.35 -9.69 -11.47
N ILE A 267 -3.19 -9.16 -11.08
CA ILE A 267 -2.43 -9.66 -9.93
C ILE A 267 -2.26 -8.53 -8.91
N ILE A 268 -2.55 -8.82 -7.65
CA ILE A 268 -2.29 -7.92 -6.52
C ILE A 268 -1.45 -8.67 -5.48
N CYS A 269 -0.26 -8.17 -5.18
CA CYS A 269 0.46 -8.56 -3.99
C CYS A 269 -0.19 -7.85 -2.79
N THR A 270 -1.03 -8.58 -2.05
CA THR A 270 -1.85 -8.03 -0.96
C THR A 270 -1.10 -7.92 0.36
N GLU A 271 0.06 -8.57 0.47
CA GLU A 271 1.02 -8.37 1.56
C GLU A 271 2.46 -8.56 1.07
N TYR A 272 3.32 -7.62 1.41
CA TYR A 272 4.77 -7.78 1.36
C TYR A 272 5.45 -6.93 2.41
N MET A 273 6.77 -7.02 2.41
CA MET A 273 7.74 -6.29 3.20
C MET A 273 8.05 -6.96 4.51
N ALA A 274 9.30 -7.38 4.61
CA ALA A 274 9.95 -7.95 5.77
C ALA A 274 11.42 -7.52 5.64
N ARG A 275 11.76 -6.31 6.11
CA ARG A 275 13.05 -5.67 5.76
C ARG A 275 14.25 -6.51 6.18
N THR A 276 14.17 -7.18 7.33
CA THR A 276 15.21 -8.09 7.84
C THR A 276 15.40 -9.35 6.99
N ARG A 277 14.49 -9.64 6.05
CA ARG A 277 14.55 -10.74 5.09
C ARG A 277 14.87 -10.27 3.66
N GLY A 278 15.27 -9.02 3.48
CA GLY A 278 15.58 -8.45 2.16
C GLY A 278 14.34 -8.09 1.34
N SER A 279 13.20 -7.87 1.99
CA SER A 279 11.98 -7.37 1.36
C SER A 279 11.69 -5.94 1.77
N SER A 280 11.76 -4.98 0.83
CA SER A 280 11.63 -3.54 1.07
C SER A 280 10.92 -2.82 -0.07
N PHE A 281 10.48 -1.58 0.16
CA PHE A 281 9.91 -0.74 -0.90
C PHE A 281 10.89 -0.51 -2.05
N ILE A 282 12.17 -0.31 -1.74
CA ILE A 282 13.23 -0.01 -2.70
C ILE A 282 13.40 -1.15 -3.71
N THR A 283 13.33 -2.40 -3.26
CA THR A 283 13.58 -3.58 -4.10
C THR A 283 12.32 -4.14 -4.76
N HIS A 284 11.16 -4.06 -4.10
CA HIS A 284 9.94 -4.74 -4.55
C HIS A 284 9.04 -3.86 -5.41
N LEU A 285 8.87 -2.58 -5.07
CA LEU A 285 7.96 -1.72 -5.82
C LEU A 285 8.36 -1.52 -7.29
N PRO A 286 9.65 -1.38 -7.67
CA PRO A 286 10.04 -1.31 -9.08
C PRO A 286 9.65 -2.57 -9.87
N ILE A 287 9.78 -3.76 -9.26
CA ILE A 287 9.37 -5.03 -9.88
C ILE A 287 7.84 -5.03 -10.03
N GLY A 288 7.10 -4.67 -8.98
CA GLY A 288 5.64 -4.55 -9.05
C GLY A 288 5.20 -3.64 -10.19
N LYS A 289 5.86 -2.48 -10.37
CA LYS A 289 5.57 -1.55 -11.46
C LYS A 289 5.90 -2.14 -12.83
N GLN A 290 7.05 -2.78 -12.98
CA GLN A 290 7.49 -3.42 -14.23
C GLN A 290 6.47 -4.46 -14.72
N TYR A 291 5.91 -5.24 -13.81
CA TYR A 291 4.97 -6.31 -14.13
C TYR A 291 3.49 -5.91 -13.97
N ASN A 292 3.21 -4.63 -13.68
CA ASN A 292 1.88 -4.08 -13.45
C ASN A 292 1.08 -4.83 -12.36
N ILE A 293 1.73 -5.05 -11.22
CA ILE A 293 1.19 -5.74 -10.04
C ILE A 293 0.69 -4.70 -9.05
N GLY A 294 -0.52 -4.86 -8.50
CA GLY A 294 -0.95 -4.05 -7.36
C GLY A 294 -0.11 -4.37 -6.13
N MET A 295 0.36 -3.37 -5.37
CA MET A 295 1.32 -3.56 -4.28
C MET A 295 0.78 -3.04 -2.95
N ILE A 296 0.56 -3.92 -1.98
CA ILE A 296 0.09 -3.57 -0.64
C ILE A 296 1.09 -4.13 0.39
N ASN A 297 1.78 -3.25 1.11
CA ASN A 297 2.75 -3.68 2.12
C ASN A 297 2.07 -4.00 3.46
N TRP A 298 2.66 -4.85 4.30
CA TRP A 298 2.26 -4.99 5.70
C TRP A 298 2.89 -3.87 6.54
N GLY A 299 2.15 -3.35 7.52
CA GLY A 299 2.54 -2.28 8.44
C GLY A 299 2.44 -0.87 7.87
N PHE A 300 1.95 0.10 8.65
CA PHE A 300 1.75 1.47 8.20
C PHE A 300 2.22 2.51 9.21
N VAL A 301 1.52 2.67 10.34
CA VAL A 301 1.91 3.57 11.44
C VAL A 301 2.23 2.75 12.68
N ASN A 302 3.42 2.98 13.25
CA ASN A 302 3.85 2.29 14.47
C ASN A 302 2.89 2.54 15.64
N GLY A 303 2.35 1.47 16.21
CA GLY A 303 1.31 1.51 17.23
C GLY A 303 1.21 0.23 18.06
N LYS A 304 0.01 -0.06 18.58
CA LYS A 304 -0.26 -1.22 19.45
C LYS A 304 0.09 -2.57 18.80
N THR A 305 0.01 -2.67 17.48
CA THR A 305 0.44 -3.87 16.73
C THR A 305 1.93 -4.16 16.84
N GLN A 306 2.76 -3.15 17.08
CA GLN A 306 4.22 -3.25 17.19
C GLN A 306 4.87 -3.96 15.98
N ASN A 307 4.40 -3.70 14.75
CA ASN A 307 4.99 -4.31 13.55
C ASN A 307 6.39 -3.77 13.20
N ASN A 308 6.94 -2.85 14.00
CA ASN A 308 8.34 -2.45 13.91
C ASN A 308 9.28 -3.58 14.36
N TYR A 309 8.83 -4.52 15.20
CA TYR A 309 9.63 -5.66 15.63
C TYR A 309 9.53 -6.85 14.66
N PRO A 310 10.62 -7.62 14.45
CA PRO A 310 10.59 -8.83 13.63
C PRO A 310 9.82 -9.98 14.30
N TRP A 311 9.49 -11.01 13.52
CA TRP A 311 8.81 -12.21 14.03
C TRP A 311 9.58 -12.92 15.15
N ASP A 312 10.91 -12.80 15.18
CA ASP A 312 11.75 -13.36 16.25
C ASP A 312 11.45 -12.76 17.63
N SER A 313 10.72 -11.65 17.71
CA SER A 313 10.24 -11.03 18.93
C SER A 313 9.38 -11.94 19.79
N TRP A 314 8.76 -12.98 19.21
CA TRP A 314 8.01 -14.00 19.96
C TRP A 314 8.90 -14.86 20.84
N GLN A 315 10.16 -15.09 20.43
CA GLN A 315 11.17 -15.79 21.21
C GLN A 315 12.08 -14.82 21.96
N ASN A 316 12.34 -13.65 21.40
CA ASN A 316 13.26 -12.64 21.92
C ASN A 316 12.60 -11.24 22.00
N PRO A 317 11.76 -10.97 23.03
CA PRO A 317 11.05 -9.70 23.13
C PRO A 317 11.97 -8.47 23.23
N TYR A 318 11.69 -7.45 22.42
CA TYR A 318 12.45 -6.19 22.33
C TYR A 318 12.03 -5.21 23.43
N THR A 319 12.38 -5.52 24.68
CA THR A 319 11.94 -4.77 25.87
C THR A 319 12.92 -3.69 26.33
N THR A 320 14.20 -3.83 26.02
CA THR A 320 15.28 -2.92 26.48
C THR A 320 15.96 -2.15 25.35
N TYR A 321 15.66 -2.48 24.08
CA TYR A 321 16.22 -1.84 22.90
C TYR A 321 15.23 -1.90 21.73
N GLN A 322 15.40 -1.00 20.76
CA GLN A 322 14.70 -1.04 19.48
C GLN A 322 15.53 -1.82 18.45
N PRO A 323 14.90 -2.52 17.49
CA PRO A 323 15.63 -3.17 16.41
C PRO A 323 16.35 -2.10 15.57
N TYR A 324 17.56 -2.43 15.12
CA TYR A 324 18.35 -1.56 14.24
C TYR A 324 17.62 -1.27 12.91
N LEU A 325 16.91 -2.28 12.40
CA LEU A 325 16.09 -2.20 11.19
C LEU A 325 14.65 -2.57 11.55
N TRP A 326 13.72 -1.61 11.40
CA TRP A 326 12.29 -1.88 11.58
C TRP A 326 11.79 -2.88 10.56
N PHE A 327 10.82 -3.69 10.99
CA PHE A 327 10.33 -4.79 10.19
C PHE A 327 9.33 -4.33 9.12
N HIS A 328 8.18 -3.80 9.53
CA HIS A 328 7.07 -3.47 8.61
C HIS A 328 6.65 -1.99 8.58
N GLU A 329 6.77 -1.25 9.69
CA GLU A 329 6.13 0.08 9.76
C GLU A 329 6.75 1.10 8.79
N VAL A 330 5.91 2.00 8.27
CA VAL A 330 6.30 3.08 7.33
C VAL A 330 6.50 4.39 8.08
N PHE A 331 5.63 4.66 9.05
CA PHE A 331 5.62 5.87 9.86
C PHE A 331 5.86 5.57 11.33
N ARG A 332 6.49 6.52 12.01
CA ARG A 332 6.48 6.62 13.47
C ARG A 332 5.12 7.14 13.93
N ASN A 333 4.85 7.00 15.22
CA ASN A 333 3.60 7.48 15.83
C ASN A 333 3.41 9.01 15.73
N ASP A 334 4.48 9.77 15.56
CA ASP A 334 4.44 11.22 15.32
C ASP A 334 4.19 11.60 13.85
N GLY A 335 3.99 10.63 12.96
CA GLY A 335 3.79 10.84 11.53
C GLY A 335 5.06 11.07 10.72
N THR A 336 6.25 11.01 11.33
CA THR A 336 7.49 11.05 10.56
C THR A 336 7.76 9.71 9.88
N PRO A 337 8.20 9.67 8.60
CA PRO A 337 8.61 8.42 7.97
C PRO A 337 9.75 7.77 8.74
N TYR A 338 9.70 6.44 8.88
CA TYR A 338 10.79 5.66 9.46
C TYR A 338 12.07 5.77 8.63
N MET A 339 11.93 5.61 7.31
CA MET A 339 12.98 5.77 6.30
C MET A 339 12.50 6.74 5.23
N VAL A 340 13.16 7.89 5.11
CA VAL A 340 12.80 8.93 4.14
C VAL A 340 12.92 8.38 2.72
N GLU A 341 13.95 7.59 2.44
CA GLU A 341 14.27 7.01 1.14
C GLU A 341 13.13 6.17 0.58
N GLU A 342 12.51 5.36 1.44
CA GLU A 342 11.38 4.51 1.07
C GLU A 342 10.14 5.37 0.79
N ALA A 343 9.88 6.41 1.60
CA ALA A 343 8.81 7.37 1.34
C ALA A 343 8.99 8.07 -0.03
N GLN A 344 10.23 8.39 -0.42
CA GLN A 344 10.52 8.93 -1.75
C GLN A 344 10.20 7.91 -2.86
N VAL A 345 10.60 6.64 -2.70
CA VAL A 345 10.31 5.58 -3.69
C VAL A 345 8.81 5.39 -3.88
N ILE A 346 8.05 5.32 -2.79
CA ILE A 346 6.59 5.19 -2.81
C ILE A 346 6.01 6.35 -3.62
N LYS A 347 6.41 7.58 -3.31
CA LYS A 347 5.92 8.79 -3.99
C LYS A 347 6.27 8.83 -5.48
N ARG A 348 7.47 8.41 -5.88
CA ARG A 348 7.91 8.36 -7.29
C ARG A 348 7.06 7.44 -8.16
N LEU A 349 6.65 6.29 -7.64
CA LEU A 349 6.05 5.23 -8.44
C LEU A 349 4.57 5.45 -8.75
N ASN A 350 3.90 6.39 -8.05
CA ASN A 350 2.53 6.82 -8.34
C ASN A 350 2.41 7.99 -9.31
N GLY A 351 3.51 8.31 -10.01
CA GLY A 351 3.57 9.39 -10.99
C GLY A 351 3.95 10.72 -10.34
N CYS A 352 4.21 11.73 -11.17
CA CYS A 352 4.60 13.03 -10.64
C CYS A 352 3.40 13.71 -9.98
N PRO A 353 3.56 14.37 -8.81
CA PRO A 353 2.54 15.21 -8.21
C PRO A 353 1.82 16.11 -9.24
N LYS A 354 0.52 16.38 -9.00
CA LYS A 354 -0.34 17.18 -9.90
C LYS A 354 0.34 18.51 -10.27
N GLY A 355 0.69 18.68 -11.56
CA GLY A 355 1.39 19.88 -12.08
C GLY A 355 2.85 19.66 -12.51
N LEU A 356 3.40 18.46 -12.36
CA LEU A 356 4.79 18.14 -12.72
C LEU A 356 4.87 17.27 -13.99
N LYS A 357 5.85 17.53 -14.85
CA LYS A 357 6.10 16.74 -16.07
C LYS A 357 7.07 15.59 -15.80
N SER A 358 6.74 14.40 -16.30
CA SER A 358 7.64 13.25 -16.34
C SER A 358 8.62 13.35 -17.51
N THR A 359 9.88 12.98 -17.29
CA THR A 359 10.85 12.73 -18.36
C THR A 359 10.46 11.45 -19.12
N ALA A 360 10.66 11.41 -20.44
CA ALA A 360 10.25 10.25 -21.23
C ALA A 360 11.14 9.00 -20.94
N ALA A 361 10.47 7.92 -20.57
CA ALA A 361 10.85 6.51 -20.68
C ALA A 361 12.27 6.07 -20.25
N SER A 362 12.39 5.63 -19.00
CA SER A 362 12.92 4.28 -18.76
C SER A 362 12.22 3.65 -17.55
N LEU A 363 11.92 2.35 -17.63
CA LEU A 363 11.40 1.53 -16.52
C LEU A 363 12.38 1.42 -15.34
N LYS A 364 13.52 2.13 -15.37
CA LYS A 364 14.53 2.17 -14.31
C LYS A 364 14.40 3.37 -13.36
N GLY A 365 13.58 4.39 -13.65
CA GLY A 365 13.29 5.44 -12.67
C GLY A 365 12.63 6.67 -13.26
N LEU A 366 11.37 6.90 -12.89
CA LEU A 366 10.74 8.21 -13.02
C LEU A 366 11.41 9.14 -11.98
N THR A 367 12.13 10.16 -12.42
CA THR A 367 12.51 11.29 -11.57
C THR A 367 11.57 12.43 -11.87
N CYS A 368 10.78 12.84 -10.89
CA CYS A 368 9.82 13.93 -11.06
C CYS A 368 10.42 15.21 -10.51
N TYR A 369 10.36 16.30 -11.28
CA TYR A 369 10.96 17.56 -10.86
C TYR A 369 9.88 18.59 -10.54
N ASN A 370 10.02 19.30 -9.41
CA ASN A 370 9.30 20.53 -9.13
C ASN A 370 10.29 21.66 -8.91
N ALA A 371 10.00 22.85 -9.43
CA ALA A 371 10.83 24.02 -9.20
C ALA A 371 10.09 25.04 -8.33
N TYR A 372 10.85 25.71 -7.47
CA TYR A 372 10.35 26.68 -6.51
C TYR A 372 11.02 28.03 -6.76
N THR A 373 10.21 29.07 -6.85
CA THR A 373 10.66 30.44 -7.18
C THR A 373 11.14 31.23 -5.98
N THR A 374 10.77 30.83 -4.75
CA THR A 374 11.22 31.46 -3.51
C THR A 374 12.71 31.20 -3.32
N PRO A 375 13.59 32.22 -3.43
CA PRO A 375 15.03 31.97 -3.36
C PRO A 375 15.45 31.58 -1.95
N LEU A 376 16.20 30.49 -1.83
CA LEU A 376 16.76 29.99 -0.57
C LEU A 376 18.25 29.70 -0.75
N ASN A 377 19.01 29.71 0.35
CA ASN A 377 20.35 29.11 0.33
C ASN A 377 20.24 27.59 0.13
N SER A 378 21.34 26.93 -0.22
CA SER A 378 21.30 25.50 -0.57
C SER A 378 20.81 24.59 0.56
N THR A 379 21.12 24.92 1.82
CA THR A 379 20.71 24.11 2.98
C THR A 379 19.22 24.21 3.23
N ASP A 380 18.68 25.42 3.19
CA ASP A 380 17.24 25.66 3.37
C ASP A 380 16.43 25.12 2.19
N ALA A 381 16.96 25.21 0.97
CA ALA A 381 16.36 24.60 -0.21
C ALA A 381 16.30 23.07 -0.09
N ALA A 382 17.38 22.42 0.36
CA ALA A 382 17.39 20.99 0.64
C ALA A 382 16.39 20.60 1.73
N ALA A 383 16.34 21.37 2.83
CA ALA A 383 15.37 21.15 3.89
C ALA A 383 13.92 21.33 3.39
N ALA A 384 13.67 22.30 2.52
CA ALA A 384 12.37 22.52 1.90
C ALA A 384 11.95 21.34 0.99
N CYS A 385 12.87 20.80 0.18
CA CYS A 385 12.62 19.57 -0.59
C CYS A 385 12.30 18.39 0.35
N ALA A 386 13.10 18.22 1.42
CA ALA A 386 12.96 17.13 2.37
C ALA A 386 11.60 17.13 3.09
N LYS A 387 11.02 18.32 3.37
CA LYS A 387 9.64 18.46 3.90
C LYS A 387 8.57 17.85 3.01
N THR A 388 8.85 17.69 1.72
CA THR A 388 7.94 17.05 0.74
C THR A 388 8.41 15.66 0.34
N TYR A 389 9.36 15.07 1.08
CA TYR A 389 10.01 13.79 0.76
C TYR A 389 10.68 13.83 -0.63
N ALA A 390 11.46 14.86 -0.89
CA ALA A 390 12.27 15.01 -2.10
C ALA A 390 13.71 15.39 -1.75
N ASN A 391 14.62 15.16 -2.68
CA ASN A 391 15.98 15.70 -2.63
C ASN A 391 16.06 16.95 -3.50
N LEU A 392 17.11 17.76 -3.32
CA LEU A 392 17.48 18.72 -4.36
C LEU A 392 17.73 17.97 -5.67
N GLY A 393 17.33 18.59 -6.79
CA GLY A 393 17.12 17.93 -8.08
C GLY A 393 18.31 17.11 -8.56
N ILE A 394 18.13 15.80 -8.71
CA ILE A 394 19.16 14.87 -9.22
C ILE A 394 19.05 14.78 -10.75
N ILE A 395 20.15 15.00 -11.47
CA ILE A 395 20.20 14.95 -12.94
C ILE A 395 21.31 13.98 -13.36
N GLY A 396 20.95 12.73 -13.63
CA GLY A 396 21.88 11.64 -13.95
C GLY A 396 22.12 11.40 -15.44
N SER A 397 21.45 12.11 -16.34
CA SER A 397 21.60 11.91 -17.79
C SER A 397 21.29 13.17 -18.60
N ALA A 398 21.78 13.19 -19.85
CA ALA A 398 21.46 14.25 -20.80
C ALA A 398 19.96 14.39 -21.08
N ALA A 399 19.23 13.27 -21.11
CA ALA A 399 17.78 13.27 -21.28
C ALA A 399 17.08 13.95 -20.09
N GLN A 400 17.45 13.60 -18.86
CA GLN A 400 16.94 14.26 -17.67
C GLN A 400 17.27 15.75 -17.65
N ASN A 401 18.50 16.13 -18.02
CA ASN A 401 18.89 17.54 -18.08
C ASN A 401 18.02 18.32 -19.08
N ALA A 402 17.79 17.76 -20.27
CA ALA A 402 16.94 18.37 -21.29
C ALA A 402 15.49 18.52 -20.80
N ASP A 403 14.94 17.51 -20.14
CA ASP A 403 13.57 17.54 -19.64
C ASP A 403 13.38 18.53 -18.49
N VAL A 404 14.33 18.58 -17.54
CA VAL A 404 14.35 19.62 -16.51
C VAL A 404 14.39 21.00 -17.14
N MET A 405 15.24 21.19 -18.16
CA MET A 405 15.35 22.47 -18.86
C MET A 405 14.08 22.87 -19.59
N ASN A 406 13.44 21.95 -20.29
CA ASN A 406 12.14 22.19 -20.93
C ASN A 406 11.07 22.57 -19.91
N TYR A 407 11.09 21.96 -18.73
CA TYR A 407 10.18 22.28 -17.64
C TYR A 407 10.44 23.66 -17.04
N VAL A 408 11.68 23.99 -16.67
CA VAL A 408 11.98 25.26 -16.01
C VAL A 408 11.86 26.46 -16.96
N SER A 409 12.30 26.31 -18.21
CA SER A 409 12.21 27.39 -19.22
C SER A 409 10.76 27.74 -19.59
N ALA A 410 9.87 26.74 -19.63
CA ALA A 410 8.47 26.96 -19.99
C ALA A 410 7.63 27.59 -18.86
N ASN A 411 8.03 27.42 -17.60
CA ASN A 411 7.16 27.72 -16.45
C ASN A 411 7.76 28.71 -15.43
N PHE A 412 9.06 28.98 -15.46
CA PHE A 412 9.77 29.71 -14.40
C PHE A 412 10.69 30.81 -14.93
N SER A 413 10.13 31.73 -15.74
CA SER A 413 10.88 32.82 -16.40
C SER A 413 11.58 33.78 -15.42
N SER A 414 11.09 33.89 -14.18
CA SER A 414 11.61 34.77 -13.12
C SER A 414 12.89 34.28 -12.44
N CYS A 415 13.33 33.05 -12.72
CA CYS A 415 14.50 32.44 -12.09
C CYS A 415 15.62 32.25 -13.10
N ASP A 416 16.81 32.81 -12.85
CA ASP A 416 17.98 32.67 -13.73
C ASP A 416 18.80 31.40 -13.49
N LYS A 417 18.77 30.90 -12.25
CA LYS A 417 19.50 29.72 -11.82
C LYS A 417 18.67 28.93 -10.82
N PHE A 418 18.91 27.63 -10.78
CA PHE A 418 18.26 26.72 -9.86
C PHE A 418 19.27 25.86 -9.12
N TYR A 419 19.20 25.78 -7.79
CA TYR A 419 19.93 24.74 -7.05
C TYR A 419 19.50 23.36 -7.51
N ILE A 420 20.50 22.53 -7.80
CA ILE A 420 20.38 21.08 -8.03
C ILE A 420 21.16 20.35 -6.95
N GLY A 421 20.93 19.04 -6.80
CA GLY A 421 21.45 18.26 -5.67
C GLY A 421 22.98 18.10 -5.64
N LEU A 422 23.66 18.23 -6.78
CA LEU A 422 25.10 18.00 -6.88
C LEU A 422 25.87 18.96 -5.96
N TYR A 423 26.78 18.44 -5.15
CA TYR A 423 27.61 19.23 -4.26
C TYR A 423 29.05 18.72 -4.25
N GLN A 424 29.98 19.59 -3.87
CA GLN A 424 31.37 19.21 -3.67
C GLN A 424 31.59 18.67 -2.25
N ASP A 425 32.07 17.44 -2.14
CA ASP A 425 32.36 16.77 -0.88
C ASP A 425 33.63 17.30 -0.19
N ALA A 426 33.98 16.71 0.95
CA ALA A 426 35.18 17.08 1.71
C ALA A 426 36.51 16.74 1.00
N TYR A 427 36.48 15.85 0.00
CA TYR A 427 37.64 15.40 -0.77
C TYR A 427 37.78 16.12 -2.11
N GLY A 428 36.87 17.06 -2.41
CA GLY A 428 36.87 17.85 -3.66
C GLY A 428 36.14 17.17 -4.81
N GLY A 429 35.58 15.98 -4.61
CA GLY A 429 34.73 15.27 -5.56
C GLY A 429 33.32 15.88 -5.60
N TYR A 430 32.62 15.72 -6.71
CA TYR A 430 31.22 16.12 -6.82
C TYR A 430 30.34 14.89 -6.69
N ASP A 431 29.38 14.94 -5.77
CA ASP A 431 28.48 13.83 -5.49
C ASP A 431 27.03 14.29 -5.37
N TRP A 432 26.12 13.36 -5.64
CA TRP A 432 24.70 13.55 -5.42
C TRP A 432 24.36 13.16 -3.98
N PRO A 433 23.44 13.87 -3.30
CA PRO A 433 22.93 13.46 -2.01
C PRO A 433 22.03 12.24 -2.24
N MET A 434 22.64 11.06 -2.32
CA MET A 434 21.94 9.78 -2.41
C MET A 434 22.10 9.03 -1.10
N SER A 435 20.97 8.64 -0.54
CA SER A 435 20.87 7.57 0.43
C SER A 435 20.43 6.30 -0.30
N GLY A 436 21.37 5.36 -0.47
CA GLY A 436 21.07 3.95 -0.68
C GLY A 436 20.78 3.46 -2.11
N TRP A 437 20.65 4.33 -3.11
CA TRP A 437 20.64 3.90 -4.52
C TRP A 437 22.03 4.07 -5.13
N THR A 438 22.67 2.96 -5.52
CA THR A 438 23.77 2.99 -6.49
C THR A 438 23.18 3.20 -7.88
N TYR A 439 22.69 4.41 -8.15
CA TYR A 439 22.62 4.87 -9.53
C TYR A 439 24.06 5.11 -9.97
N ASP A 440 24.48 4.51 -11.08
CA ASP A 440 25.70 4.88 -11.79
C ASP A 440 25.53 6.27 -12.47
N ASN A 441 25.18 7.28 -11.66
CA ASN A 441 25.01 8.68 -12.08
C ASN A 441 26.32 9.46 -11.98
N SER A 442 27.42 8.82 -11.55
CA SER A 442 28.74 9.45 -11.46
C SER A 442 29.36 9.79 -12.82
N ALA A 443 28.77 9.35 -13.94
CA ALA A 443 29.33 9.56 -15.27
C ALA A 443 28.82 10.83 -15.98
N TYR A 444 27.60 11.30 -15.69
CA TYR A 444 27.02 12.43 -16.42
C TYR A 444 27.24 13.77 -15.69
N VAL A 445 27.87 14.70 -16.38
CA VAL A 445 27.99 16.10 -15.96
C VAL A 445 27.67 17.03 -17.12
N ASN A 446 27.09 18.20 -16.84
CA ASN A 446 26.82 19.22 -17.86
C ASN A 446 27.44 20.58 -17.52
N TRP A 447 28.70 20.57 -17.08
CA TRP A 447 29.42 21.78 -16.69
C TRP A 447 29.49 22.81 -17.82
N LYS A 448 29.28 24.08 -17.46
CA LYS A 448 29.61 25.20 -18.34
C LYS A 448 31.11 25.22 -18.60
N THR A 449 31.54 25.61 -19.79
CA THR A 449 32.96 25.80 -20.08
C THR A 449 33.61 26.71 -19.02
N GLY A 450 34.72 26.26 -18.44
CA GLY A 450 35.42 26.95 -17.35
C GLY A 450 34.94 26.59 -15.94
N TYR A 451 34.01 25.63 -15.82
CA TYR A 451 33.51 25.12 -14.53
C TYR A 451 33.79 23.61 -14.38
N PRO A 452 33.83 23.10 -13.14
CA PRO A 452 33.78 23.85 -11.88
C PRO A 452 35.01 24.74 -11.68
N THR A 453 34.82 25.87 -11.01
CA THR A 453 35.92 26.76 -10.61
C THR A 453 36.61 26.22 -9.36
N ASN A 454 37.89 26.57 -9.17
CA ASN A 454 38.67 26.19 -7.99
C ASN A 454 38.36 27.03 -6.73
N ASP A 455 37.25 27.76 -6.73
CA ASP A 455 36.81 28.54 -5.56
C ASP A 455 36.37 27.59 -4.44
N THR A 456 37.14 27.57 -3.35
CA THR A 456 36.92 26.68 -2.21
C THR A 456 35.66 27.00 -1.40
N THR A 457 35.06 28.17 -1.65
CA THR A 457 33.77 28.56 -1.07
C THR A 457 32.58 28.14 -1.93
N ALA A 458 32.81 27.80 -3.20
CA ALA A 458 31.80 27.47 -4.19
C ALA A 458 31.53 25.96 -4.26
N LYS A 459 30.89 25.42 -3.22
CA LYS A 459 30.66 23.95 -3.08
C LYS A 459 29.30 23.46 -3.59
N CYS A 460 28.37 24.35 -3.91
CA CYS A 460 27.02 23.97 -4.33
C CYS A 460 26.82 24.24 -5.82
N VAL A 461 26.02 23.41 -6.48
CA VAL A 461 25.84 23.47 -7.94
C VAL A 461 24.47 24.02 -8.30
N VAL A 462 24.45 24.84 -9.34
CA VAL A 462 23.22 25.38 -9.92
C VAL A 462 23.13 25.09 -11.41
N LEU A 463 21.91 24.79 -11.86
CA LEU A 463 21.51 24.70 -13.26
C LEU A 463 21.21 26.10 -13.81
N ASN A 464 21.84 26.46 -14.93
CA ASN A 464 21.65 27.73 -15.62
C ASN A 464 20.54 27.65 -16.68
N LYS A 465 20.03 28.81 -17.10
CA LYS A 465 19.04 28.94 -18.19
C LYS A 465 19.47 28.32 -19.54
N ASP A 466 20.76 28.17 -19.78
CA ASP A 466 21.31 27.52 -20.98
C ASP A 466 21.44 25.99 -20.85
N GLY A 467 21.05 25.43 -19.70
CA GLY A 467 21.13 24.01 -19.39
C GLY A 467 22.44 23.54 -18.79
N THR A 468 23.46 24.41 -18.76
CA THR A 468 24.78 24.07 -18.21
C THR A 468 24.84 24.29 -16.69
N TRP A 469 25.83 23.68 -16.03
CA TRP A 469 25.99 23.74 -14.58
C TRP A 469 27.18 24.61 -14.17
N THR A 470 27.05 25.29 -13.04
CA THR A 470 28.13 26.09 -12.44
C THR A 470 28.16 25.87 -10.93
N ASN A 471 29.34 25.81 -10.32
CA ASN A 471 29.47 25.82 -8.86
C ASN A 471 29.43 27.27 -8.33
N GLN A 472 28.86 27.44 -7.14
CA GLN A 472 28.74 28.73 -6.46
C GLN A 472 28.69 28.57 -4.93
N ALA A 473 28.81 29.69 -4.21
CA ALA A 473 28.70 29.71 -2.75
C ALA A 473 27.31 29.21 -2.30
N CYS A 474 27.29 28.25 -1.39
CA CYS A 474 26.06 27.61 -0.89
C CYS A 474 25.12 28.56 -0.15
N SER A 475 25.63 29.69 0.35
CA SER A 475 24.87 30.75 1.02
C SER A 475 24.10 31.65 0.06
N THR A 476 24.38 31.60 -1.25
CA THR A 476 23.74 32.48 -2.25
C THR A 476 22.29 32.07 -2.44
N PRO A 477 21.29 32.94 -2.17
CA PRO A 477 19.90 32.58 -2.40
C PRO A 477 19.62 32.34 -3.89
N GLN A 478 19.00 31.20 -4.22
CA GLN A 478 18.56 30.88 -5.58
C GLN A 478 17.21 30.18 -5.55
N CYS A 479 16.51 30.22 -6.68
CA CYS A 479 15.44 29.26 -6.94
C CYS A 479 16.02 27.83 -6.85
N TYR A 480 15.18 26.83 -6.67
CA TYR A 480 15.66 25.46 -6.48
C TYR A 480 14.72 24.46 -7.11
N ILE A 481 15.30 23.33 -7.53
CA ILE A 481 14.55 22.20 -8.08
C ILE A 481 14.61 21.09 -7.04
N CYS A 482 13.46 20.48 -6.75
CA CYS A 482 13.39 19.23 -6.02
C CYS A 482 13.17 18.08 -7.01
N SER A 483 13.89 16.98 -6.84
CA SER A 483 13.59 15.71 -7.49
C SER A 483 12.91 14.78 -6.49
N TYR A 484 11.71 14.34 -6.86
CA TYR A 484 10.95 13.32 -6.17
C TYR A 484 11.41 11.98 -6.67
#